data_AF-A0A958E391-F1
#
_entry.id   AF-A0A958E391-F1
#
_cell.length_a   1.000
_cell.length_b   1.000
_cell.length_c   1.000
_cell.angle_alpha   90.00
_cell.angle_beta   90.00
_cell.angle_gamma   90.00
#
_symmetry.space_group_name_H-M   'P 1'
#
loop_
_entity.id
_entity.type
_entity.pdbx_description
1 polymer ?
#
loop_
_entity_poly.entity_id
_entity_poly.type
_entity_poly.pdbx_seq_one_letter_code
_entity_poly.pdbx_strand_id
1 'polypeptide(L)'
;MRTAPLKNILILSSLFVFSTIVAQSGTEILRFDGQKSITAGENFHAGFIKQWLLGKHYRQEWLTAINAPVLNLQTSGGGLRPHKRSGGFQSKSLSFVAADGSKFQFRSIDKDPSRILPEELRDTFITGIVRDQNSSAHPYGPAIVPVLAKAAGILHTNPKVVVLPDVPALGEFQTDFGGIVGFIEEFAANGDNNSPGFGGFSHILGTPELLELLENDFGQSVDQKNYLTARLLDIFISDWDRHFDQWRWAKISGGSPGVWQPIPIDRDQAFVKFDGLLPSFAERR
;
A
#
# COMPACT_ATOMS: atom_id res chain seq x y z
N MET A 1 54.41 14.61 41.92
CA MET A 1 53.27 13.66 41.99
C MET A 1 52.04 14.41 42.45
N ARG A 2 51.22 14.92 41.52
CA ARG A 2 49.90 15.50 41.80
C ARG A 2 48.97 14.96 40.72
N THR A 3 48.06 14.09 41.13
CA THR A 3 47.04 13.45 40.29
C THR A 3 45.95 14.48 39.99
N ALA A 4 45.71 14.75 38.70
CA ALA A 4 44.55 15.50 38.24
C ALA A 4 43.30 14.57 38.25
N PRO A 5 42.11 15.04 38.64
CA PRO A 5 40.90 14.23 38.57
C PRO A 5 40.40 14.16 37.11
N LEU A 6 40.00 12.96 36.70
CA LEU A 6 39.30 12.73 35.44
C LEU A 6 38.07 13.64 35.36
N LYS A 7 38.02 14.50 34.34
CA LYS A 7 36.78 15.13 33.90
C LYS A 7 35.89 14.03 33.31
N ASN A 8 34.76 13.78 33.96
CA ASN A 8 33.65 13.01 33.41
C ASN A 8 33.26 13.61 32.05
N ILE A 9 33.67 12.94 30.97
CA ILE A 9 33.03 13.10 29.68
C ILE A 9 31.70 12.35 29.81
N LEU A 10 30.67 13.07 30.26
CA LEU A 10 29.30 12.68 29.99
C LEU A 10 29.13 12.73 28.46
N ILE A 11 29.26 11.57 27.82
CA ILE A 11 28.61 11.36 26.54
C ILE A 11 27.13 11.55 26.84
N LEU A 12 26.58 12.71 26.49
CA LEU A 12 25.14 12.85 26.27
C LEU A 12 24.81 11.90 25.12
N SER A 13 24.56 10.64 25.45
CA SER A 13 23.69 9.81 24.65
C SER A 13 22.36 10.53 24.65
N SER A 14 22.14 11.35 23.62
CA SER A 14 20.80 11.79 23.25
C SER A 14 20.01 10.52 23.03
N LEU A 15 19.33 10.06 24.09
CA LEU A 15 18.14 9.26 23.99
C LEU A 15 17.16 10.12 23.21
N PHE A 16 17.27 10.09 21.88
CA PHE A 16 16.09 10.08 21.07
C PHE A 16 15.34 8.86 21.55
N VAL A 17 14.43 9.09 22.49
CA VAL A 17 13.29 8.21 22.69
C VAL A 17 12.64 8.19 21.32
N PHE A 18 13.05 7.23 20.50
CA PHE A 18 12.18 6.68 19.50
C PHE A 18 10.91 6.38 20.29
N SER A 19 9.86 7.15 20.06
CA SER A 19 8.50 6.73 20.37
C SER A 19 8.20 5.52 19.48
N THR A 20 8.92 4.43 19.70
CA THR A 20 8.48 3.10 19.37
C THR A 20 7.31 2.81 20.28
N ILE A 21 6.26 2.23 19.69
CA ILE A 21 5.05 1.67 20.34
C ILE A 21 3.99 2.77 20.49
N VAL A 22 2.79 2.72 19.91
CA VAL A 22 1.94 1.69 19.31
C VAL A 22 1.20 2.39 18.17
N ALA A 23 0.88 1.67 17.09
CA ALA A 23 -0.45 1.70 16.45
C ALA A 23 -0.33 1.46 14.95
N GLN A 24 -0.31 0.18 14.62
CA GLN A 24 -0.68 -0.33 13.30
C GLN A 24 -1.43 -1.67 13.50
N SER A 25 -2.25 -1.74 14.56
CA SER A 25 -3.04 -2.91 14.96
C SER A 25 -4.32 -3.07 14.14
N GLY A 26 -4.63 -2.19 13.18
CA GLY A 26 -5.91 -2.25 12.45
C GLY A 26 -6.13 -3.55 11.69
N THR A 27 -5.09 -4.31 11.32
CA THR A 27 -5.30 -5.64 10.71
C THR A 27 -5.46 -6.78 11.71
N GLU A 28 -5.32 -6.53 13.01
CA GLU A 28 -5.60 -7.54 14.06
C GLU A 28 -7.09 -7.76 14.25
N ILE A 29 -7.96 -6.86 13.76
CA ILE A 29 -9.42 -7.03 13.84
C ILE A 29 -10.00 -7.82 12.66
N LEU A 30 -9.19 -8.10 11.63
CA LEU A 30 -9.59 -8.94 10.51
C LEU A 30 -9.67 -10.42 10.97
N ARG A 31 -10.70 -11.12 10.48
CA ARG A 31 -10.99 -12.51 10.77
C ARG A 31 -11.18 -13.25 9.44
N PHE A 32 -10.85 -14.52 9.41
CA PHE A 32 -10.82 -15.32 8.19
C PHE A 32 -11.49 -16.67 8.39
N ASP A 33 -12.22 -17.13 7.38
CA ASP A 33 -12.93 -18.41 7.40
C ASP A 33 -12.36 -19.34 6.32
N GLY A 34 -11.44 -20.22 6.74
CA GLY A 34 -10.79 -21.14 5.82
C GLY A 34 -9.82 -20.46 4.85
N GLN A 35 -9.42 -21.22 3.84
CA GLN A 35 -8.46 -20.79 2.83
C GLN A 35 -8.91 -21.29 1.46
N LYS A 36 -8.52 -20.57 0.41
CA LYS A 36 -8.75 -20.95 -0.98
C LYS A 36 -7.42 -20.91 -1.73
N SER A 37 -7.13 -21.98 -2.46
CA SER A 37 -6.03 -21.97 -3.42
C SER A 37 -6.39 -21.02 -4.56
N ILE A 38 -5.57 -19.99 -4.77
CA ILE A 38 -5.74 -18.98 -5.81
C ILE A 38 -4.43 -18.74 -6.53
N THR A 39 -4.53 -18.15 -7.71
CA THR A 39 -3.40 -17.65 -8.50
C THR A 39 -3.61 -16.15 -8.68
N ALA A 40 -2.55 -15.34 -8.57
CA ALA A 40 -2.66 -13.89 -8.70
C ALA A 40 -3.14 -13.44 -10.08
N GLY A 41 -2.71 -14.13 -11.14
CA GLY A 41 -3.15 -13.87 -12.50
C GLY A 41 -2.78 -15.01 -13.45
N GLU A 42 -3.74 -15.87 -13.75
CA GLU A 42 -3.53 -17.04 -14.64
C GLU A 42 -3.21 -16.63 -16.09
N ASN A 43 -3.51 -15.37 -16.46
CA ASN A 43 -3.33 -14.84 -17.80
C ASN A 43 -1.86 -14.51 -18.15
N PHE A 44 -0.91 -14.73 -17.23
CA PHE A 44 0.49 -14.35 -17.41
C PHE A 44 1.39 -15.45 -17.96
N HIS A 45 0.83 -16.54 -18.48
CA HIS A 45 1.62 -17.52 -19.24
C HIS A 45 2.25 -16.87 -20.49
N ALA A 46 3.55 -17.10 -20.69
CA ALA A 46 4.29 -16.58 -21.84
C ALA A 46 5.33 -17.58 -22.33
N GLY A 47 5.41 -17.80 -23.65
CA GLY A 47 6.46 -18.62 -24.27
C GLY A 47 7.80 -17.89 -24.37
N PHE A 48 8.85 -18.62 -24.77
CA PHE A 48 10.23 -18.11 -24.85
C PHE A 48 10.36 -16.80 -25.65
N ILE A 49 9.71 -16.72 -26.82
CA ILE A 49 9.79 -15.53 -27.70
C ILE A 49 9.19 -14.30 -27.02
N LYS A 50 8.00 -14.44 -26.41
CA LYS A 50 7.34 -13.34 -25.69
C LYS A 50 8.19 -12.89 -24.50
N GLN A 51 8.76 -13.84 -23.75
CA GLN A 51 9.63 -13.54 -22.62
C GLN A 51 10.94 -12.85 -23.04
N TRP A 52 11.53 -13.24 -24.17
CA TRP A 52 12.73 -12.61 -24.69
C TRP A 52 12.46 -11.17 -25.17
N LEU A 53 11.32 -10.94 -25.83
CA LEU A 53 10.97 -9.64 -26.39
C LEU A 53 10.46 -8.65 -25.32
N LEU A 54 9.49 -9.08 -24.50
CA LEU A 54 8.81 -8.23 -23.53
C LEU A 54 9.44 -8.27 -22.13
N GLY A 55 10.19 -9.32 -21.81
CA GLY A 55 10.79 -9.55 -20.50
C GLY A 55 10.35 -10.85 -19.86
N LYS A 56 11.08 -11.40 -18.89
CA LYS A 56 10.64 -12.55 -18.07
C LYS A 56 9.75 -12.10 -16.92
N HIS A 57 10.02 -10.90 -16.39
CA HIS A 57 9.28 -10.27 -15.32
C HIS A 57 9.07 -11.19 -14.09
N TYR A 58 7.93 -11.10 -13.40
CA TYR A 58 7.51 -11.95 -12.27
C TYR A 58 6.45 -12.98 -12.65
N ARG A 59 6.44 -13.46 -13.91
CA ARG A 59 5.38 -14.37 -14.38
C ARG A 59 5.28 -15.65 -13.55
N GLN A 60 6.39 -16.15 -13.02
CA GLN A 60 6.37 -17.33 -12.15
C GLN A 60 5.61 -17.04 -10.85
N GLU A 61 5.84 -15.89 -10.23
CA GLU A 61 5.18 -15.45 -9.01
C GLU A 61 3.69 -15.19 -9.25
N TRP A 62 3.33 -14.61 -10.41
CA TRP A 62 1.94 -14.40 -10.83
C TRP A 62 1.16 -15.71 -11.03
N LEU A 63 1.86 -16.77 -11.48
CA LEU A 63 1.30 -18.09 -11.77
C LEU A 63 1.40 -19.08 -10.59
N THR A 64 2.12 -18.71 -9.52
CA THR A 64 2.29 -19.58 -8.36
C THR A 64 0.99 -19.60 -7.55
N ALA A 65 0.39 -20.78 -7.42
CA ALA A 65 -0.77 -20.96 -6.58
C ALA A 65 -0.40 -20.75 -5.10
N ILE A 66 -1.21 -19.96 -4.39
CA ILE A 66 -1.08 -19.74 -2.95
C ILE A 66 -2.40 -20.04 -2.24
N ASN A 67 -2.32 -20.45 -0.98
CA ASN A 67 -3.50 -20.55 -0.13
C ASN A 67 -3.77 -19.19 0.52
N ALA A 68 -4.75 -18.46 -0.03
CA ALA A 68 -5.17 -17.18 0.51
C ALA A 68 -6.33 -17.37 1.50
N PRO A 69 -6.32 -16.69 2.66
CA PRO A 69 -7.43 -16.72 3.60
C PRO A 69 -8.67 -16.03 3.00
N VAL A 70 -9.86 -16.56 3.29
CA VAL A 70 -11.13 -15.93 2.89
C VAL A 70 -11.56 -14.95 3.98
N LEU A 71 -11.79 -13.68 3.64
CA LEU A 71 -12.21 -12.66 4.60
C LEU A 71 -13.59 -12.98 5.18
N ASN A 72 -13.73 -12.97 6.51
CA ASN A 72 -15.03 -13.09 7.16
C ASN A 72 -15.59 -11.69 7.43
N LEU A 73 -16.54 -11.24 6.61
CA LEU A 73 -17.13 -9.90 6.76
C LEU A 73 -17.93 -9.73 8.06
N GLN A 74 -18.55 -10.79 8.58
CA GLN A 74 -19.40 -10.70 9.76
C GLN A 74 -18.58 -10.54 11.05
N THR A 75 -17.45 -11.22 11.15
CA THR A 75 -16.63 -11.22 12.39
C THR A 75 -15.45 -10.24 12.32
N SER A 76 -14.98 -9.89 11.12
CA SER A 76 -13.94 -8.86 10.96
C SER A 76 -14.44 -7.50 11.44
N GLY A 77 -13.69 -6.84 12.32
CA GLY A 77 -14.02 -5.49 12.80
C GLY A 77 -15.41 -5.34 13.42
N GLY A 78 -15.96 -6.41 13.99
CA GLY A 78 -17.34 -6.42 14.52
C GLY A 78 -18.43 -6.38 13.44
N GLY A 79 -18.08 -6.66 12.18
CA GLY A 79 -18.96 -6.60 11.02
C GLY A 79 -18.50 -5.53 10.02
N LEU A 80 -17.59 -5.89 9.12
CA LEU A 80 -17.17 -5.03 8.01
C LEU A 80 -18.31 -4.83 7.03
N ARG A 81 -18.73 -3.57 6.86
CA ARG A 81 -19.77 -3.19 5.90
C ARG A 81 -19.14 -2.59 4.65
N PRO A 82 -19.46 -3.09 3.44
CA PRO A 82 -19.09 -2.41 2.21
C PRO A 82 -19.66 -0.99 2.21
N HIS A 83 -18.87 -0.03 1.74
CA HIS A 83 -19.26 1.38 1.78
C HIS A 83 -19.22 2.04 0.41
N LYS A 84 -18.08 2.00 -0.28
CA LYS A 84 -17.92 2.76 -1.54
C LYS A 84 -16.93 2.10 -2.48
N ARG A 85 -17.32 1.98 -3.75
CA ARG A 85 -16.39 1.64 -4.84
C ARG A 85 -15.41 2.79 -5.07
N SER A 86 -14.13 2.44 -5.13
CA SER A 86 -13.01 3.35 -5.37
C SER A 86 -12.08 2.74 -6.41
N GLY A 87 -11.06 3.49 -6.82
CA GLY A 87 -10.08 3.04 -7.81
C GLY A 87 -10.37 3.58 -9.21
N GLY A 88 -9.29 3.95 -9.91
CA GLY A 88 -9.36 4.46 -11.28
C GLY A 88 -9.60 3.35 -12.31
N PHE A 89 -9.16 3.59 -13.55
CA PHE A 89 -9.44 2.72 -14.69
C PHE A 89 -8.80 1.31 -14.64
N GLN A 90 -7.89 1.00 -13.70
CA GLN A 90 -7.18 -0.30 -13.65
C GLN A 90 -7.55 -1.25 -12.52
N SER A 91 -7.78 -0.75 -11.30
CA SER A 91 -7.86 -1.59 -10.09
C SER A 91 -9.24 -1.50 -9.47
N LYS A 92 -9.92 -2.64 -9.29
CA LYS A 92 -11.19 -2.67 -8.58
C LYS A 92 -10.91 -2.46 -7.10
N SER A 93 -11.36 -1.34 -6.54
CA SER A 93 -11.23 -1.08 -5.10
C SER A 93 -12.59 -0.91 -4.42
N LEU A 94 -12.69 -1.36 -3.18
CA LEU A 94 -13.90 -1.27 -2.36
C LEU A 94 -13.52 -0.87 -0.95
N SER A 95 -14.10 0.21 -0.44
CA SER A 95 -13.91 0.58 0.95
C SER A 95 -14.92 -0.12 1.85
N PHE A 96 -14.50 -0.43 3.07
CA PHE A 96 -15.32 -1.00 4.13
C PHE A 96 -15.25 -0.12 5.38
N VAL A 97 -16.29 -0.19 6.20
CA VAL A 97 -16.33 0.44 7.52
C VAL A 97 -16.63 -0.64 8.56
N ALA A 98 -15.79 -0.71 9.59
CA ALA A 98 -15.95 -1.59 10.75
C ALA A 98 -17.01 -1.04 11.73
N ALA A 99 -17.42 -1.85 12.70
CA ALA A 99 -18.38 -1.44 13.71
C ALA A 99 -17.88 -0.30 14.62
N ASP A 100 -16.57 -0.22 14.82
CA ASP A 100 -15.89 0.84 15.58
C ASP A 100 -15.58 2.09 14.75
N GLY A 101 -16.02 2.14 13.49
CA GLY A 101 -15.78 3.24 12.56
C GLY A 101 -14.45 3.18 11.80
N SER A 102 -13.57 2.22 12.09
CA SER A 102 -12.32 2.04 11.36
C SER A 102 -12.59 1.77 9.88
N LYS A 103 -11.84 2.43 9.00
CA LYS A 103 -12.01 2.33 7.55
C LYS A 103 -10.99 1.35 6.98
N PHE A 104 -11.43 0.50 6.05
CA PHE A 104 -10.57 -0.43 5.33
C PHE A 104 -10.75 -0.24 3.83
N GLN A 105 -9.74 -0.63 3.07
CA GLN A 105 -9.79 -0.69 1.61
C GLN A 105 -9.40 -2.08 1.14
N PHE A 106 -10.19 -2.63 0.23
CA PHE A 106 -9.85 -3.79 -0.57
C PHE A 106 -9.42 -3.33 -1.96
N ARG A 107 -8.37 -3.93 -2.52
CA ARG A 107 -7.88 -3.66 -3.89
C ARG A 107 -7.53 -4.97 -4.58
N SER A 108 -8.04 -5.19 -5.79
CA SER A 108 -7.76 -6.41 -6.55
C SER A 108 -6.28 -6.52 -6.93
N ILE A 109 -5.71 -7.74 -6.87
CA ILE A 109 -4.33 -8.00 -7.34
C ILE A 109 -4.28 -7.97 -8.87
N ASP A 110 -5.13 -8.76 -9.53
CA ASP A 110 -5.25 -8.70 -10.98
C ASP A 110 -5.95 -7.39 -11.37
N LYS A 111 -5.33 -6.67 -12.31
CA LYS A 111 -5.77 -5.36 -12.78
C LYS A 111 -6.20 -5.50 -14.22
N ASP A 112 -7.38 -4.98 -14.54
CA ASP A 112 -7.86 -4.96 -15.91
C ASP A 112 -7.54 -3.60 -16.55
N PRO A 113 -6.53 -3.51 -17.44
CA PRO A 113 -6.16 -2.25 -18.06
C PRO A 113 -7.08 -1.86 -19.22
N SER A 114 -8.06 -2.69 -19.59
CA SER A 114 -8.93 -2.48 -20.76
C SER A 114 -9.55 -1.07 -20.78
N ARG A 115 -9.92 -0.54 -19.61
CA ARG A 115 -10.60 0.75 -19.51
C ARG A 115 -9.70 1.97 -19.69
N ILE A 116 -8.37 1.83 -19.60
CA ILE A 116 -7.45 2.94 -19.95
C ILE A 116 -7.38 3.12 -21.47
N LEU A 117 -7.54 2.04 -22.21
CA LEU A 117 -7.36 2.09 -23.64
C LEU A 117 -8.53 2.81 -24.32
N PRO A 118 -8.25 3.60 -25.39
CA PRO A 118 -9.27 4.04 -26.34
C PRO A 118 -10.17 2.88 -26.74
N GLU A 119 -11.46 3.15 -26.96
CA GLU A 119 -12.46 2.11 -27.23
C GLU A 119 -12.06 1.21 -28.40
N GLU A 120 -11.43 1.80 -29.42
CA GLU A 120 -10.93 1.13 -30.62
C GLU A 120 -9.80 0.13 -30.33
N LEU A 121 -9.10 0.27 -29.21
CA LEU A 121 -7.96 -0.57 -28.83
C LEU A 121 -8.33 -1.66 -27.82
N ARG A 122 -9.49 -1.56 -27.15
CA ARG A 122 -9.87 -2.46 -26.03
C ARG A 122 -9.97 -3.93 -26.43
N ASP A 123 -10.45 -4.20 -27.64
CA ASP A 123 -10.63 -5.56 -28.17
C ASP A 123 -9.47 -6.01 -29.07
N THR A 124 -8.34 -5.31 -29.02
CA THR A 124 -7.15 -5.62 -29.84
C THR A 124 -6.06 -6.34 -29.04
N PHE A 125 -5.04 -6.83 -29.74
CA PHE A 125 -3.85 -7.42 -29.11
C PHE A 125 -3.08 -6.42 -28.21
N ILE A 126 -3.30 -5.11 -28.38
CA ILE A 126 -2.69 -4.06 -27.55
C ILE A 126 -3.11 -4.21 -26.09
N THR A 127 -4.37 -4.54 -25.80
CA THR A 127 -4.84 -4.83 -24.43
C THR A 127 -4.04 -5.95 -23.81
N GLY A 128 -3.71 -6.99 -24.58
CA GLY A 128 -2.87 -8.10 -24.14
C GLY A 128 -1.44 -7.67 -23.79
N ILE A 129 -0.85 -6.77 -24.58
CA ILE A 129 0.49 -6.22 -24.32
C ILE A 129 0.48 -5.33 -23.08
N VAL A 130 -0.51 -4.45 -22.95
CA VAL A 130 -0.62 -3.54 -21.79
C VAL A 130 -0.90 -4.33 -20.52
N ARG A 131 -1.75 -5.35 -20.57
CA ARG A 131 -1.96 -6.27 -19.45
C ARG A 131 -0.67 -7.02 -19.11
N ASP A 132 0.08 -7.49 -20.11
CA ASP A 132 1.34 -8.21 -19.88
C ASP A 132 2.36 -7.38 -19.10
N GLN A 133 2.37 -6.05 -19.26
CA GLN A 133 3.23 -5.16 -18.47
C GLN A 133 2.93 -5.21 -16.96
N ASN A 134 1.71 -5.58 -16.54
CA ASN A 134 1.44 -5.79 -15.11
C ASN A 134 2.30 -6.92 -14.51
N SER A 135 2.77 -7.86 -15.33
CA SER A 135 3.67 -8.91 -14.83
C SER A 135 5.05 -8.40 -14.43
N SER A 136 5.44 -7.19 -14.87
CA SER A 136 6.68 -6.50 -14.47
C SER A 136 6.67 -6.07 -13.00
N ALA A 137 5.50 -5.84 -12.41
CA ALA A 137 5.35 -5.60 -10.98
C ALA A 137 5.20 -6.93 -10.21
N HIS A 138 5.75 -6.98 -9.00
CA HIS A 138 5.62 -8.16 -8.15
C HIS A 138 4.17 -8.27 -7.61
N PRO A 139 3.45 -9.40 -7.83
CA PRO A 139 2.02 -9.50 -7.51
C PRO A 139 1.70 -9.29 -6.03
N TYR A 140 2.67 -9.57 -5.16
CA TYR A 140 2.56 -9.44 -3.70
C TYR A 140 3.41 -8.31 -3.11
N GLY A 141 3.93 -7.39 -3.94
CA GLY A 141 4.75 -6.25 -3.50
C GLY A 141 4.16 -5.50 -2.31
N PRO A 142 2.86 -5.11 -2.33
CA PRO A 142 2.21 -4.44 -1.21
C PRO A 142 2.29 -5.18 0.13
N ALA A 143 2.29 -6.52 0.13
CA ALA A 143 2.38 -7.30 1.36
C ALA A 143 3.81 -7.43 1.90
N ILE A 144 4.83 -7.20 1.06
CA ILE A 144 6.25 -7.28 1.43
C ILE A 144 6.75 -5.95 2.01
N VAL A 145 6.37 -4.82 1.40
CA VAL A 145 6.85 -3.48 1.77
C VAL A 145 6.71 -3.13 3.26
N PRO A 146 5.62 -3.46 3.97
CA PRO A 146 5.48 -3.18 5.40
C PRO A 146 6.65 -3.67 6.24
N VAL A 147 7.23 -4.83 5.93
CA VAL A 147 8.38 -5.39 6.68
C VAL A 147 9.61 -4.49 6.53
N LEU A 148 9.87 -3.99 5.32
CA LEU A 148 10.99 -3.09 5.03
C LEU A 148 10.75 -1.69 5.63
N ALA A 149 9.53 -1.16 5.47
CA ALA A 149 9.15 0.13 6.03
C ALA A 149 9.28 0.14 7.56
N LYS A 150 8.83 -0.93 8.23
CA LYS A 150 9.00 -1.11 9.68
C LYS A 150 10.47 -1.10 10.08
N ALA A 151 11.32 -1.84 9.36
CA ALA A 151 12.76 -1.89 9.64
C ALA A 151 13.44 -0.53 9.43
N ALA A 152 12.94 0.29 8.51
CA ALA A 152 13.41 1.65 8.25
C ALA A 152 12.75 2.73 9.14
N GLY A 153 11.82 2.36 10.04
CA GLY A 153 11.12 3.30 10.91
C GLY A 153 10.12 4.21 10.19
N ILE A 154 9.64 3.81 9.01
CA ILE A 154 8.65 4.55 8.20
C ILE A 154 7.24 4.08 8.60
N LEU A 155 6.28 5.01 8.70
CA LEU A 155 4.86 4.64 8.87
C LEU A 155 4.36 3.92 7.62
N HIS A 156 3.53 2.91 7.78
CA HIS A 156 3.04 2.11 6.65
C HIS A 156 1.66 1.51 6.97
N THR A 157 0.88 1.23 5.94
CA THR A 157 -0.30 0.38 6.07
C THR A 157 0.12 -1.10 6.15
N ASN A 158 -0.83 -2.01 6.37
CA ASN A 158 -0.56 -3.45 6.44
C ASN A 158 -1.44 -4.23 5.44
N PRO A 159 -1.12 -4.24 4.14
CA PRO A 159 -1.83 -5.07 3.16
C PRO A 159 -1.77 -6.56 3.49
N LYS A 160 -2.93 -7.20 3.61
CA LYS A 160 -3.08 -8.65 3.71
C LYS A 160 -3.71 -9.20 2.44
N VAL A 161 -3.10 -10.23 1.85
CA VAL A 161 -3.69 -10.96 0.71
C VAL A 161 -4.88 -11.77 1.21
N VAL A 162 -6.05 -11.56 0.62
CA VAL A 162 -7.30 -12.24 0.99
C VAL A 162 -8.14 -12.55 -0.25
N VAL A 163 -9.00 -13.54 -0.12
CA VAL A 163 -10.16 -13.69 -1.02
C VAL A 163 -11.34 -12.96 -0.38
N LEU A 164 -11.97 -12.08 -1.14
CA LEU A 164 -13.20 -11.44 -0.70
C LEU A 164 -14.36 -12.44 -0.91
N PRO A 165 -15.18 -12.76 0.11
CA PRO A 165 -16.16 -13.83 0.01
C PRO A 165 -17.28 -13.44 -0.97
N ASP A 166 -17.74 -14.39 -1.77
CA ASP A 166 -18.91 -14.19 -2.62
C ASP A 166 -20.18 -14.44 -1.80
N VAL A 167 -20.67 -13.39 -1.12
CA VAL A 167 -21.81 -13.47 -0.18
C VAL A 167 -22.75 -12.28 -0.35
N PRO A 168 -24.06 -12.44 -0.03
CA PRO A 168 -25.05 -11.36 -0.12
C PRO A 168 -24.72 -10.11 0.73
N ALA A 169 -23.88 -10.26 1.77
CA ALA A 169 -23.43 -9.14 2.60
C ALA A 169 -22.59 -8.10 1.82
N LEU A 170 -22.08 -8.44 0.63
CA LEU A 170 -21.47 -7.47 -0.28
C LEU A 170 -22.49 -6.56 -0.97
N GLY A 171 -23.78 -6.88 -0.92
CA GLY A 171 -24.86 -6.09 -1.52
C GLY A 171 -24.63 -5.87 -3.02
N GLU A 172 -24.80 -4.63 -3.47
CA GLU A 172 -24.59 -4.24 -4.88
C GLU A 172 -23.16 -4.50 -5.40
N PHE A 173 -22.18 -4.65 -4.50
CA PHE A 173 -20.80 -4.88 -4.88
C PHE A 173 -20.51 -6.36 -5.17
N GLN A 174 -21.41 -7.28 -4.81
CA GLN A 174 -21.17 -8.73 -4.90
C GLN A 174 -20.75 -9.18 -6.31
N THR A 175 -21.46 -8.74 -7.35
CA THR A 175 -21.17 -9.12 -8.75
C THR A 175 -19.74 -8.78 -9.19
N ASP A 176 -19.20 -7.67 -8.70
CA ASP A 176 -17.89 -7.17 -9.13
C ASP A 176 -16.73 -7.64 -8.26
N PHE A 177 -17.01 -8.01 -7.02
CA PHE A 177 -16.03 -8.21 -5.95
C PHE A 177 -16.12 -9.58 -5.25
N GLY A 178 -17.22 -10.31 -5.43
CA GLY A 178 -17.39 -11.64 -4.86
C GLY A 178 -16.36 -12.63 -5.42
N GLY A 179 -15.62 -13.30 -4.54
CA GLY A 179 -14.70 -14.38 -4.89
C GLY A 179 -13.36 -13.95 -5.46
N ILE A 180 -13.11 -12.65 -5.65
CA ILE A 180 -11.85 -12.15 -6.21
C ILE A 180 -10.76 -12.05 -5.13
N VAL A 181 -9.50 -12.15 -5.57
CA VAL A 181 -8.33 -11.99 -4.71
C VAL A 181 -7.83 -10.55 -4.73
N GLY A 182 -7.43 -10.07 -3.56
CA GLY A 182 -6.92 -8.72 -3.39
C GLY A 182 -6.18 -8.50 -2.09
N PHE A 183 -5.76 -7.26 -1.87
CA PHE A 183 -5.25 -6.79 -0.59
C PHE A 183 -6.36 -6.12 0.19
N ILE A 184 -6.52 -6.49 1.46
CA ILE A 184 -7.28 -5.73 2.44
C ILE A 184 -6.28 -5.03 3.39
N GLU A 185 -6.48 -3.75 3.62
CA GLU A 185 -5.68 -2.94 4.54
C GLU A 185 -6.54 -1.87 5.22
N GLU A 186 -6.10 -1.41 6.39
CA GLU A 186 -6.68 -0.24 7.04
C GLU A 186 -6.40 1.00 6.17
N PHE A 187 -7.42 1.83 5.97
CA PHE A 187 -7.33 3.06 5.20
C PHE A 187 -6.70 4.15 6.08
N ALA A 188 -5.57 4.72 5.65
CA ALA A 188 -4.88 5.79 6.38
C ALA A 188 -5.67 7.11 6.35
N ALA A 189 -6.64 7.24 7.25
CA ALA A 189 -7.54 8.38 7.34
C ALA A 189 -7.91 8.74 8.78
N ASN A 190 -8.50 9.92 8.92
CA ASN A 190 -9.13 10.36 10.16
C ASN A 190 -10.24 9.40 10.59
N GLY A 191 -10.36 9.23 11.90
CA GLY A 191 -11.55 8.64 12.51
C GLY A 191 -12.71 9.63 12.51
N ASP A 192 -13.94 9.10 12.58
CA ASP A 192 -15.17 9.89 12.64
C ASP A 192 -15.84 9.68 14.01
N ASN A 193 -16.48 10.70 14.59
CA ASN A 193 -17.36 10.57 15.76
C ASN A 193 -16.82 9.69 16.90
N ASN A 194 -15.65 10.04 17.46
CA ASN A 194 -14.92 9.29 18.50
C ASN A 194 -14.32 7.93 18.07
N SER A 195 -14.38 7.57 16.80
CA SER A 195 -13.63 6.43 16.26
C SER A 195 -12.13 6.77 16.21
N PRO A 196 -11.24 5.80 16.47
CA PRO A 196 -9.81 6.03 16.27
C PRO A 196 -9.52 6.28 14.78
N GLY A 197 -8.62 7.22 14.49
CA GLY A 197 -8.02 7.31 13.16
C GLY A 197 -6.94 6.25 12.98
N PHE A 198 -6.48 6.11 11.73
CA PHE A 198 -5.42 5.15 11.40
C PHE A 198 -4.23 5.31 12.34
N GLY A 199 -3.76 4.20 12.91
CA GLY A 199 -2.64 4.22 13.82
C GLY A 199 -2.82 5.14 15.03
N GLY A 200 -4.06 5.37 15.48
CA GLY A 200 -4.36 6.27 16.60
C GLY A 200 -4.12 7.75 16.32
N PHE A 201 -3.77 8.13 15.09
CA PHE A 201 -3.60 9.52 14.70
C PHE A 201 -4.97 10.21 14.62
N SER A 202 -5.10 11.37 15.25
CA SER A 202 -6.33 12.17 15.21
C SER A 202 -6.47 13.01 13.95
N HIS A 203 -5.34 13.33 13.29
CA HIS A 203 -5.31 14.15 12.09
C HIS A 203 -4.38 13.54 11.04
N ILE A 204 -4.96 13.24 9.89
CA ILE A 204 -4.37 12.71 8.68
C ILE A 204 -4.90 13.53 7.51
N LEU A 205 -3.99 14.04 6.69
CA LEU A 205 -4.29 14.81 5.48
C LEU A 205 -3.77 14.11 4.23
N GLY A 206 -4.39 14.39 3.09
CA GLY A 206 -3.77 14.18 1.80
C GLY A 206 -2.69 15.24 1.53
N THR A 207 -1.93 15.06 0.45
CA THR A 207 -0.89 16.02 0.07
C THR A 207 -1.46 17.40 -0.30
N PRO A 208 -2.57 17.54 -1.06
CA PRO A 208 -3.13 18.85 -1.37
C PRO A 208 -3.51 19.65 -0.12
N GLU A 209 -4.19 19.02 0.83
CA GLU A 209 -4.63 19.67 2.07
C GLU A 209 -3.43 20.04 2.97
N LEU A 210 -2.39 19.20 2.99
CA LEU A 210 -1.17 19.54 3.71
C LEU A 210 -0.45 20.74 3.09
N LEU A 211 -0.35 20.80 1.76
CA LEU A 211 0.31 21.92 1.08
C LEU A 211 -0.41 23.24 1.36
N GLU A 212 -1.75 23.26 1.25
CA GLU A 212 -2.56 24.42 1.62
C GLU A 212 -2.33 24.83 3.08
N LEU A 213 -2.25 23.87 3.99
CA LEU A 213 -1.96 24.14 5.41
C LEU A 213 -0.56 24.75 5.61
N LEU A 214 0.48 24.22 4.94
CA LEU A 214 1.85 24.71 5.03
C LEU A 214 2.01 26.11 4.44
N GLU A 215 1.23 26.46 3.42
CA GLU A 215 1.22 27.80 2.82
C GLU A 215 0.58 28.85 3.74
N ASN A 216 -0.42 28.45 4.52
CA ASN A 216 -1.22 29.37 5.34
C ASN A 216 -0.79 29.43 6.82
N ASP A 217 -0.02 28.46 7.33
CA ASP A 217 0.42 28.41 8.72
C ASP A 217 1.91 28.05 8.83
N PHE A 218 2.75 29.07 9.10
CA PHE A 218 4.20 28.93 9.30
C PHE A 218 4.59 28.11 10.54
N GLY A 219 3.64 27.80 11.43
CA GLY A 219 3.84 26.87 12.54
C GLY A 219 3.79 25.40 12.12
N GLN A 220 3.43 25.11 10.87
CA GLN A 220 3.35 23.75 10.35
C GLN A 220 4.61 23.38 9.55
N SER A 221 5.03 22.13 9.67
CA SER A 221 6.19 21.60 8.94
C SER A 221 6.05 20.10 8.70
N VAL A 222 6.88 19.56 7.81
CA VAL A 222 6.95 18.12 7.56
C VAL A 222 8.18 17.51 8.23
N ASP A 223 8.07 16.26 8.64
CA ASP A 223 9.22 15.45 9.01
C ASP A 223 10.04 15.10 7.75
N GLN A 224 10.90 16.05 7.37
CA GLN A 224 11.74 15.96 6.17
C GLN A 224 12.65 14.73 6.18
N LYS A 225 13.12 14.32 7.35
CA LYS A 225 14.02 13.17 7.50
C LYS A 225 13.28 11.87 7.21
N ASN A 226 12.11 11.67 7.81
CA ASN A 226 11.30 10.47 7.52
C ASN A 226 10.77 10.49 6.09
N TYR A 227 10.47 11.66 5.53
CA TYR A 227 10.10 11.77 4.12
C TYR A 227 11.23 11.34 3.20
N LEU A 228 12.45 11.85 3.39
CA LEU A 228 13.62 11.41 2.63
C LEU A 228 13.89 9.92 2.80
N THR A 229 13.75 9.39 4.02
CA THR A 229 13.92 7.96 4.31
C THR A 229 12.90 7.12 3.51
N ALA A 230 11.63 7.55 3.48
CA ALA A 230 10.60 6.91 2.66
C ALA A 230 10.93 6.98 1.16
N ARG A 231 11.37 8.13 0.66
CA ARG A 231 11.79 8.28 -0.75
C ARG A 231 12.98 7.39 -1.12
N LEU A 232 13.94 7.24 -0.22
CA LEU A 232 15.07 6.34 -0.43
C LEU A 232 14.63 4.87 -0.43
N LEU A 233 13.67 4.50 0.43
CA LEU A 233 13.06 3.17 0.37
C LEU A 233 12.35 2.95 -0.97
N ASP A 234 11.59 3.93 -1.47
CA ASP A 234 10.91 3.85 -2.77
C ASP A 234 11.91 3.53 -3.89
N ILE A 235 13.06 4.20 -3.90
CA ILE A 235 14.15 3.94 -4.86
C ILE A 235 14.72 2.52 -4.65
N PHE A 236 15.00 2.14 -3.40
CA PHE A 236 15.59 0.85 -3.06
C PHE A 236 14.72 -0.33 -3.52
N ILE A 237 13.40 -0.21 -3.38
CA ILE A 237 12.45 -1.24 -3.81
C ILE A 237 12.00 -1.07 -5.26
N SER A 238 12.56 -0.12 -6.02
CA SER A 238 12.12 0.19 -7.39
C SER A 238 10.61 0.42 -7.50
N ASP A 239 10.05 1.26 -6.61
CA ASP A 239 8.66 1.70 -6.68
C ASP A 239 8.50 2.77 -7.76
N TRP A 240 7.99 2.36 -8.93
CA TRP A 240 8.00 3.19 -10.16
C TRP A 240 6.94 4.30 -10.17
N ASP A 241 5.84 4.15 -9.44
CA ASP A 241 4.65 5.00 -9.59
C ASP A 241 4.41 5.92 -8.38
N ARG A 242 5.48 6.30 -7.67
CA ARG A 242 5.34 7.13 -6.46
C ARG A 242 4.93 8.57 -6.79
N HIS A 243 3.63 8.88 -6.70
CA HIS A 243 3.06 10.22 -6.93
C HIS A 243 2.37 10.85 -5.70
N PHE A 244 1.95 12.11 -5.79
CA PHE A 244 1.53 12.93 -4.64
C PHE A 244 0.25 12.43 -3.94
N ASP A 245 -0.67 11.78 -4.64
CA ASP A 245 -1.90 11.22 -4.04
C ASP A 245 -1.65 9.96 -3.21
N GLN A 246 -0.49 9.32 -3.39
CA GLN A 246 -0.08 8.12 -2.67
C GLN A 246 0.63 8.44 -1.34
N TRP A 247 0.44 9.65 -0.84
CA TRP A 247 0.88 10.05 0.48
C TRP A 247 -0.31 10.44 1.35
N ARG A 248 -0.22 10.04 2.60
CA ARG A 248 -0.99 10.57 3.70
C ARG A 248 -0.03 11.18 4.70
N TRP A 249 -0.51 12.14 5.48
CA TRP A 249 0.33 12.91 6.38
C TRP A 249 -0.32 12.95 7.74
N ALA A 250 0.30 12.29 8.72
CA ALA A 250 -0.23 12.20 10.08
C ALA A 250 0.41 13.24 10.99
N LYS A 251 -0.40 13.96 11.76
CA LYS A 251 0.08 14.95 12.73
C LYS A 251 0.66 14.24 13.96
N ILE A 252 1.91 14.55 14.29
CA ILE A 252 2.56 14.01 15.49
C ILE A 252 1.95 14.66 16.73
N SER A 253 1.44 13.84 17.66
CA SER A 253 0.97 14.30 18.97
C SER A 253 2.10 14.26 20.01
N GLY A 254 2.21 15.28 20.86
CA GLY A 254 3.18 15.30 21.97
C GLY A 254 4.63 15.63 21.61
N GLY A 255 4.90 16.14 20.41
CA GLY A 255 6.21 16.65 19.96
C GLY A 255 6.24 18.18 19.79
N SER A 256 7.12 18.67 18.91
CA SER A 256 7.07 20.07 18.46
C SER A 256 5.70 20.34 17.81
N PRO A 257 4.96 21.40 18.19
CA PRO A 257 3.67 21.69 17.58
C PRO A 257 3.79 21.79 16.05
N GLY A 258 2.91 21.09 15.33
CA GLY A 258 2.74 21.28 13.88
C GLY A 258 3.63 20.44 12.95
N VAL A 259 4.28 19.38 13.43
CA VAL A 259 5.04 18.46 12.55
C VAL A 259 4.15 17.34 11.99
N TRP A 260 4.22 17.13 10.68
CA TRP A 260 3.48 16.11 9.94
C TRP A 260 4.41 14.99 9.43
N GLN A 261 4.10 13.74 9.77
CA GLN A 261 4.85 12.56 9.37
C GLN A 261 4.25 11.91 8.12
N PRO A 262 5.08 11.53 7.13
CA PRO A 262 4.59 10.87 5.93
C PRO A 262 4.16 9.43 6.21
N ILE A 263 3.06 9.03 5.56
CA ILE A 263 2.53 7.68 5.46
C ILE A 263 2.41 7.38 3.95
N PRO A 264 3.39 6.69 3.36
CA PRO A 264 3.25 6.21 2.00
C PRO A 264 2.16 5.13 1.95
N ILE A 265 1.21 5.29 1.02
CA ILE A 265 0.16 4.32 0.72
C ILE A 265 0.31 3.80 -0.71
N ASP A 266 -0.49 2.82 -1.13
CA ASP A 266 -0.50 2.29 -2.50
C ASP A 266 0.89 1.84 -2.99
N ARG A 267 1.24 0.60 -2.65
CA ARG A 267 2.56 -0.01 -2.92
C ARG A 267 2.53 -1.02 -4.07
N ASP A 268 1.58 -0.85 -5.00
CA ASP A 268 1.31 -1.83 -6.04
C ASP A 268 2.41 -1.92 -7.10
N GLN A 269 3.20 -0.87 -7.26
CA GLN A 269 4.29 -0.78 -8.22
C GLN A 269 5.66 -0.95 -7.53
N ALA A 270 5.69 -1.54 -6.34
CA ALA A 270 6.92 -1.95 -5.68
C ALA A 270 7.54 -3.18 -6.35
N PHE A 271 8.88 -3.24 -6.34
CA PHE A 271 9.71 -4.28 -6.92
C PHE A 271 9.56 -4.43 -8.42
N VAL A 272 9.27 -3.35 -9.15
CA VAL A 272 9.11 -3.43 -10.61
C VAL A 272 10.41 -3.90 -11.27
N LYS A 273 10.24 -4.76 -12.27
CA LYS A 273 11.32 -5.39 -13.03
C LYS A 273 11.07 -5.22 -14.53
N PHE A 274 11.79 -4.27 -15.12
CA PHE A 274 11.88 -4.13 -16.56
C PHE A 274 13.03 -4.99 -17.07
N ASP A 275 12.69 -6.03 -17.83
CA ASP A 275 13.65 -6.88 -18.53
C ASP A 275 13.13 -7.16 -19.95
N GLY A 276 13.94 -7.83 -20.76
CA GLY A 276 13.61 -8.09 -22.17
C GLY A 276 14.09 -7.00 -23.11
N LEU A 277 14.02 -7.32 -24.40
CA LEU A 277 14.62 -6.49 -25.44
C LEU A 277 13.94 -5.13 -25.56
N LEU A 278 12.60 -5.08 -25.63
CA LEU A 278 11.89 -3.81 -25.85
C LEU A 278 12.02 -2.83 -24.67
N PRO A 279 11.83 -3.23 -23.40
CA PRO A 279 12.04 -2.32 -22.28
C PRO A 279 13.48 -1.79 -22.21
N SER A 280 14.48 -2.59 -22.57
CA SER A 280 15.89 -2.16 -22.57
C SER A 280 16.21 -1.01 -23.54
N PHE A 281 15.43 -0.84 -24.61
CA PHE A 281 15.55 0.31 -25.51
C PHE A 281 14.88 1.57 -24.94
N ALA A 282 13.83 1.41 -24.14
CA ALA A 282 13.15 2.52 -23.49
C ALA A 282 13.97 3.09 -22.32
N GLU A 283 14.72 2.25 -21.59
CA GLU A 283 15.60 2.67 -20.48
C GLU A 283 16.88 3.41 -20.92
N ARG A 284 17.30 3.27 -22.18
CA ARG A 284 18.56 3.85 -22.70
C ARG A 284 18.42 5.25 -23.30
N ARG A 285 17.30 5.93 -23.06
CA ARG A 285 17.06 7.31 -23.48
C ARG A 285 16.86 8.20 -22.27
#